data_AF-A0A351SX02-F1
#
_entry.id   AF-A0A351SX02-F1
#
_cell.length_a   1.000
_cell.length_b   1.000
_cell.length_c   1.000
_cell.angle_alpha   90.00
_cell.angle_beta   90.00
_cell.angle_gamma   90.00
#
_symmetry.space_group_name_H-M   'P 1'
#
loop_
_entity.id
_entity.type
_entity.pdbx_description
1 polymer ?
#
loop_
_entity_poly.entity_id
_entity_poly.type
_entity_poly.pdbx_seq_one_letter_code
_entity_poly.pdbx_strand_id
1 'polypeptide(L)'
;MALVALIQALVVWIDRGFADGSRSQTISMRRYWMAPENLWIAARDGLDGLIIVSEDGKRRKVSEDILILMEHLKPVAKKLNSYEELLSVQDIIQRGCSAKRQRAVFSRERSLPAVVDSLVKEFETDTPTPAANF
;
A
#
# COMPACT_ATOMS: atom_id res chain seq x y z
N MET A 1 -9.07 9.34 -3.02
CA MET A 1 -9.56 8.26 -3.93
C MET A 1 -8.51 7.22 -4.34
N ALA A 2 -7.21 7.43 -4.07
CA ALA A 2 -6.14 6.54 -4.53
C ALA A 2 -6.30 5.05 -4.18
N LEU A 3 -6.65 4.74 -2.93
CA LEU A 3 -6.84 3.35 -2.48
C LEU A 3 -8.02 2.67 -3.21
N VAL A 4 -9.09 3.41 -3.49
CA VAL A 4 -10.24 2.89 -4.24
C VAL A 4 -9.80 2.52 -5.66
N ALA A 5 -9.05 3.40 -6.33
CA ALA A 5 -8.51 3.15 -7.65
C ALA A 5 -7.57 1.94 -7.70
N LEU A 6 -6.70 1.80 -6.69
CA LEU A 6 -5.83 0.64 -6.54
C LEU A 6 -6.63 -0.67 -6.38
N ILE A 7 -7.59 -0.70 -5.45
CA ILE A 7 -8.38 -1.89 -5.15
C ILE A 7 -9.22 -2.29 -6.36
N GLN A 8 -9.93 -1.35 -6.99
CA GLN A 8 -10.78 -1.69 -8.15
C GLN A 8 -9.95 -2.18 -9.34
N ALA A 9 -8.81 -1.56 -9.62
CA ALA A 9 -7.95 -1.99 -10.71
C ALA A 9 -7.35 -3.37 -10.42
N LEU A 10 -6.96 -3.64 -9.17
CA LEU A 10 -6.45 -4.93 -8.73
C LEU A 10 -7.50 -6.05 -8.89
N VAL A 11 -8.74 -5.83 -8.44
CA VAL A 11 -9.83 -6.80 -8.57
C VAL A 11 -10.08 -7.14 -10.04
N VAL A 12 -10.21 -6.13 -10.90
CA VAL A 12 -10.44 -6.34 -12.34
C VAL A 12 -9.24 -7.01 -13.01
N TRP A 13 -8.01 -6.68 -12.61
CA TRP A 13 -6.80 -7.33 -13.14
C TRP A 13 -6.71 -8.81 -12.75
N ILE A 14 -7.08 -9.15 -11.51
CA ILE A 14 -7.13 -10.53 -11.03
C ILE A 14 -8.22 -11.32 -11.77
N ASP A 15 -9.43 -10.77 -11.88
CA ASP A 15 -10.57 -11.40 -12.57
C ASP A 15 -10.24 -11.72 -14.03
N ARG A 16 -9.71 -10.73 -14.76
CA ARG A 16 -9.28 -10.92 -16.14
C ARG A 16 -8.19 -11.98 -16.27
N GLY A 17 -7.23 -11.99 -15.34
CA GLY A 17 -6.17 -12.99 -15.33
C GLY A 17 -6.67 -14.42 -15.17
N PHE A 18 -7.76 -14.62 -14.42
CA PHE A 18 -8.41 -15.93 -14.36
C PHE A 18 -9.20 -16.26 -15.62
N ALA A 19 -9.87 -15.26 -16.21
CA ALA A 19 -10.67 -15.45 -17.43
C ALA A 19 -9.81 -15.73 -18.67
N ASP A 20 -8.64 -15.11 -18.80
CA ASP A 20 -7.72 -15.28 -19.94
C ASP A 20 -6.64 -16.36 -19.72
N GLY A 21 -6.62 -16.99 -18.54
CA GLY A 21 -5.68 -18.06 -18.19
C GLY A 21 -4.25 -17.60 -17.88
N SER A 22 -3.97 -16.29 -17.87
CA SER A 22 -2.65 -15.76 -17.47
C SER A 22 -2.37 -15.91 -15.97
N ARG A 23 -3.40 -16.23 -15.16
CA ARG A 23 -3.30 -16.52 -13.73
C ARG A 23 -3.86 -17.91 -13.42
N SER A 24 -3.05 -18.71 -12.72
CA SER A 24 -3.47 -20.03 -12.25
C SER A 24 -4.54 -19.95 -11.16
N GLN A 25 -5.57 -20.80 -11.26
CA GLN A 25 -6.58 -21.01 -10.21
C GLN A 25 -6.04 -21.84 -9.03
N THR A 26 -4.91 -22.51 -9.20
CA THR A 26 -4.25 -23.28 -8.14
C THR A 26 -3.14 -22.45 -7.48
N ILE A 27 -3.06 -22.57 -6.15
CA ILE A 27 -2.05 -21.91 -5.34
C ILE A 27 -1.16 -22.99 -4.73
N SER A 28 0.16 -22.84 -4.84
CA SER A 28 1.10 -23.75 -4.19
C SER A 28 1.00 -23.65 -2.67
N MET A 29 1.30 -24.74 -1.96
CA MET A 29 1.38 -24.72 -0.49
C MET A 29 2.35 -23.62 0.01
N ARG A 30 3.42 -23.35 -0.73
CA ARG A 30 4.37 -22.30 -0.38
C ARG A 30 3.72 -20.91 -0.44
N ARG A 31 2.99 -20.59 -1.52
CA ARG A 31 2.26 -19.31 -1.64
C ARG A 31 1.17 -19.17 -0.59
N TYR A 32 0.54 -20.27 -0.19
CA TYR A 32 -0.45 -20.27 0.89
C TYR A 32 0.15 -19.75 2.22
N TRP A 33 1.37 -20.17 2.57
CA TRP A 33 2.06 -19.70 3.78
C TRP A 33 2.70 -18.30 3.64
N MET A 34 3.08 -17.89 2.43
CA MET A 34 3.64 -16.55 2.22
C MET A 34 2.63 -15.44 2.47
N ALA A 35 1.35 -15.64 2.15
CA ALA A 35 0.33 -14.61 2.30
C ALA A 35 0.17 -14.11 3.76
N PRO A 36 -0.03 -14.99 4.77
CA PRO A 36 -0.13 -14.54 6.16
C PRO A 36 1.19 -13.95 6.70
N GLU A 37 2.35 -14.49 6.30
CA GLU A 37 3.66 -13.92 6.66
C GLU A 37 3.80 -12.49 6.14
N ASN A 38 3.54 -12.30 4.84
CA ASN A 38 3.61 -10.97 4.22
C ASN A 38 2.58 -10.00 4.81
N LEU A 39 1.39 -10.49 5.17
CA LEU A 39 0.39 -9.68 5.86
C LEU A 39 0.90 -9.19 7.20
N TRP A 40 1.54 -10.06 7.99
CA TRP A 40 2.11 -9.69 9.27
C TRP A 40 3.25 -8.67 9.12
N ILE A 41 4.16 -8.88 8.16
CA ILE A 41 5.24 -7.94 7.84
C ILE A 41 4.67 -6.57 7.45
N ALA A 42 3.68 -6.54 6.55
CA ALA A 42 3.05 -5.30 6.10
C ALA A 42 2.30 -4.59 7.25
N ALA A 43 1.63 -5.32 8.13
CA ALA A 43 0.93 -4.75 9.28
C ALA A 43 1.90 -4.14 10.31
N ARG A 44 3.03 -4.80 10.57
CA ARG A 44 4.02 -4.37 11.56
C ARG A 44 4.92 -3.23 11.04
N ASP A 45 5.48 -3.42 9.85
CA ASP A 45 6.55 -2.58 9.31
C ASP A 45 6.05 -1.60 8.23
N GLY A 46 4.81 -1.76 7.78
CA GLY A 46 4.19 -0.86 6.78
C GLY A 46 4.95 -0.88 5.45
N LEU A 47 5.17 0.32 4.90
CA LEU A 47 5.82 0.52 3.59
C LEU A 47 7.30 0.08 3.55
N ASP A 48 7.95 -0.01 4.70
CA ASP A 48 9.35 -0.41 4.84
C ASP A 48 9.53 -1.93 5.03
N GLY A 49 8.42 -2.68 5.22
CA GLY A 49 8.45 -4.12 5.41
C GLY A 49 9.00 -4.88 4.21
N LEU A 50 9.81 -5.91 4.44
CA LEU A 50 10.41 -6.76 3.41
C LEU A 50 9.59 -8.03 3.19
N ILE A 51 8.69 -8.02 2.21
CA ILE A 51 7.81 -9.14 1.89
C ILE A 51 8.49 -10.15 0.94
N ILE A 52 8.07 -11.41 1.01
CA ILE A 52 8.50 -12.48 0.11
C ILE A 52 7.71 -12.38 -1.19
N VAL A 53 8.38 -12.20 -2.32
CA VAL A 53 7.75 -11.97 -3.64
C VAL A 53 7.85 -13.16 -4.60
N SER A 54 8.65 -14.18 -4.26
CA SER A 54 8.77 -15.41 -5.04
C SER A 54 9.09 -16.64 -4.19
N GLU A 55 8.85 -17.82 -4.76
CA GLU A 55 8.97 -19.11 -4.08
C GLU A 55 10.40 -19.51 -3.70
N ASP A 56 11.39 -18.92 -4.36
CA ASP A 56 12.81 -19.01 -4.04
C ASP A 56 13.22 -18.15 -2.82
N GLY A 57 12.30 -17.38 -2.26
CA GLY A 57 12.52 -16.56 -1.06
C GLY A 57 13.03 -15.16 -1.34
N LYS A 58 13.03 -14.67 -2.59
CA LYS A 58 13.35 -13.27 -2.89
C LYS A 58 12.45 -12.33 -2.09
N ARG A 59 13.04 -11.26 -1.56
CA ARG A 59 12.34 -10.24 -0.78
C ARG A 59 12.41 -8.88 -1.45
N ARG A 60 11.41 -8.04 -1.18
CA ARG A 60 11.29 -6.66 -1.68
C ARG A 60 10.56 -5.81 -0.64
N LYS A 61 10.83 -4.50 -0.59
CA LYS A 61 10.04 -3.59 0.23
C LYS A 61 8.59 -3.52 -0.27
N VAL A 62 7.63 -3.40 0.65
CA VAL A 62 6.21 -3.22 0.32
C VAL A 62 6.03 -2.00 -0.62
N SER A 63 6.69 -0.89 -0.33
CA SER A 63 6.66 0.32 -1.18
C SER A 63 7.09 0.04 -2.62
N GLU A 64 8.23 -0.63 -2.81
CA GLU A 64 8.75 -0.99 -4.13
C GLU A 64 7.83 -1.97 -4.86
N ASP A 65 7.26 -2.95 -4.15
CA ASP A 65 6.36 -3.95 -4.73
C ASP A 65 5.04 -3.33 -5.20
N ILE A 66 4.49 -2.38 -4.43
CA ILE A 66 3.29 -1.63 -4.83
C ILE A 66 3.57 -0.82 -6.11
N LEU A 67 4.73 -0.18 -6.24
CA LEU A 67 5.07 0.57 -7.46
C LEU A 67 5.13 -0.34 -8.69
N ILE A 68 5.68 -1.54 -8.55
CA ILE A 68 5.69 -2.54 -9.64
C ILE A 68 4.28 -3.02 -9.96
N LEU A 69 3.48 -3.30 -8.93
CA LEU A 69 2.08 -3.66 -9.11
C LEU A 69 1.32 -2.57 -9.86
N MET A 70 1.55 -1.30 -9.54
CA MET A 70 0.92 -0.18 -10.23
C MET A 70 1.17 -0.21 -11.73
N GLU A 71 2.39 -0.53 -12.20
CA GLU A 71 2.67 -0.65 -13.64
C GLU A 71 1.76 -1.67 -14.35
N HIS A 72 1.48 -2.79 -13.69
CA HIS A 72 0.54 -3.80 -14.19
C HIS A 72 -0.92 -3.32 -14.17
N LEU A 73 -1.28 -2.47 -13.21
CA LEU A 73 -2.64 -1.96 -13.04
C LEU A 73 -2.95 -0.73 -13.90
N LYS A 74 -1.95 0.03 -14.35
CA LYS A 74 -2.12 1.23 -15.18
C LYS A 74 -3.05 1.02 -16.40
N PRO A 75 -2.92 -0.04 -17.22
CA PRO A 75 -3.83 -0.26 -18.35
C PRO A 75 -5.27 -0.53 -17.92
N VAL A 76 -5.47 -1.16 -16.77
CA VAL A 76 -6.81 -1.44 -16.21
C VAL A 76 -7.44 -0.15 -15.69
N ALA A 77 -6.69 0.64 -14.91
CA ALA A 77 -7.16 1.91 -14.39
C ALA A 77 -7.53 2.92 -15.49
N LYS A 78 -6.79 2.93 -16.62
CA LYS A 78 -7.16 3.73 -17.81
C LYS A 78 -8.53 3.33 -18.37
N LYS A 79 -8.81 2.03 -18.48
CA LYS A 79 -10.12 1.52 -18.94
C LYS A 79 -11.24 1.83 -17.95
N LEU A 80 -10.93 1.97 -16.67
CA LEU A 80 -11.85 2.31 -15.60
C LEU A 80 -11.95 3.83 -15.34
N ASN A 81 -11.29 4.68 -16.14
CA ASN A 81 -11.19 6.12 -15.93
C ASN A 81 -10.73 6.52 -14.51
N SER A 82 -9.80 5.76 -13.93
CA SER A 82 -9.26 6.00 -12.57
C SER A 82 -7.73 6.04 -12.54
N TYR A 83 -7.13 6.41 -13.67
CA TYR A 83 -5.69 6.40 -13.86
C TYR A 83 -4.98 7.44 -12.99
N GLU A 84 -5.49 8.66 -12.95
CA GLU A 84 -4.91 9.75 -12.15
C GLU A 84 -4.97 9.43 -10.65
N GLU A 85 -6.10 8.88 -10.19
CA GLU A 85 -6.27 8.45 -8.80
C GLU A 85 -5.32 7.31 -8.46
N LEU A 86 -5.09 6.35 -9.38
CA LEU A 86 -4.09 5.31 -9.19
C LEU A 86 -2.69 5.91 -9.02
N LEU A 87 -2.32 6.92 -9.83
CA LEU A 87 -1.02 7.57 -9.72
C LEU A 87 -0.83 8.27 -8.37
N SER A 88 -1.89 8.78 -7.74
CA SER A 88 -1.82 9.36 -6.39
C SER A 88 -1.35 8.39 -5.30
N VAL A 89 -1.28 7.07 -5.57
CA VAL A 89 -0.64 6.11 -4.65
C VAL A 89 0.86 6.38 -4.50
N GLN A 90 1.54 6.90 -5.53
CA GLN A 90 2.96 7.26 -5.46
C GLN A 90 3.19 8.36 -4.42
N ASP A 91 2.31 9.37 -4.38
CA ASP A 91 2.38 10.44 -3.39
C ASP A 91 2.24 9.90 -1.96
N ILE A 92 1.35 8.92 -1.76
CA ILE A 92 1.18 8.25 -0.45
C ILE A 92 2.48 7.53 -0.04
N ILE A 93 3.12 6.83 -0.98
CA ILE A 93 4.38 6.14 -0.72
C ILE A 93 5.49 7.14 -0.38
N GLN A 94 5.61 8.23 -1.14
CA GLN A 94 6.64 9.26 -0.93
C GLN A 94 6.45 10.03 0.39
N ARG A 95 5.20 10.40 0.73
CA ARG A 95 4.89 11.12 1.97
C ARG A 95 4.96 10.22 3.22
N GLY A 96 4.89 8.91 3.02
CA GLY A 96 4.87 7.92 4.09
C GLY A 96 3.50 7.75 4.76
N CYS A 97 3.36 6.67 5.53
CA CYS A 97 2.10 6.30 6.16
C CYS A 97 1.77 7.19 7.38
N SER A 98 0.47 7.31 7.69
CA SER A 98 -0.01 8.07 8.86
C SER A 98 0.62 7.57 10.18
N ALA A 99 0.84 6.25 10.31
CA ALA A 99 1.47 5.69 11.51
C ALA A 99 2.87 6.28 11.80
N LYS A 100 3.67 6.58 10.76
CA LYS A 100 4.99 7.22 10.95
C LYS A 100 4.85 8.64 11.49
N ARG A 101 3.86 9.40 11.00
CA ARG A 101 3.59 10.77 11.46
C ARG A 101 3.03 10.81 12.87
N GLN A 102 2.07 9.93 13.18
CA GLN A 102 1.51 9.80 14.51
C GLN A 102 2.58 9.46 15.55
N ARG A 103 3.49 8.53 15.23
CA ARG A 103 4.65 8.24 16.08
C ARG A 103 5.55 9.45 16.26
N ALA A 104 5.77 10.25 15.23
CA ALA A 104 6.59 11.46 15.33
C ALA A 104 5.99 12.51 16.28
N VAL A 105 4.68 12.75 16.18
CA VAL A 105 3.95 13.62 17.11
C VAL A 105 4.06 13.08 18.53
N PHE A 106 3.79 11.79 18.74
CA PHE A 106 3.88 11.19 20.07
C PHE A 106 5.29 11.24 20.66
N SER A 107 6.34 11.03 19.85
CA SER A 107 7.73 11.12 20.30
C SER A 107 8.09 12.51 20.82
N ARG A 108 7.53 13.57 20.22
CA ARG A 108 7.76 14.96 20.62
C ARG A 108 6.88 15.40 21.79
N GLU A 109 5.58 15.13 21.71
CA GLU A 109 4.59 15.66 22.65
C GLU A 109 4.31 14.73 23.83
N ARG A 110 4.65 13.43 23.70
CA ARG A 110 4.30 12.37 24.67
C ARG A 110 2.82 12.34 25.08
N SER A 111 1.94 12.75 24.16
CA SER A 111 0.52 12.96 24.40
C SER A 111 -0.32 12.31 23.29
N LEU A 112 -1.22 11.41 23.67
CA LEU A 112 -2.18 10.81 22.73
C LEU A 112 -3.22 11.83 22.25
N PRO A 113 -3.78 12.73 23.09
CA PRO A 113 -4.62 13.83 22.62
C PRO A 113 -3.96 14.66 21.51
N ALA A 114 -2.67 14.99 21.64
CA ALA A 114 -1.94 15.74 20.61
C ALA A 114 -1.84 14.99 19.28
N VAL A 115 -1.76 13.65 19.31
CA VAL A 115 -1.82 12.81 18.09
C VAL A 115 -3.20 12.90 17.44
N VAL A 116 -4.27 12.85 18.24
CA VAL A 116 -5.65 12.97 17.74
C VAL A 116 -5.87 14.36 17.13
N ASP A 117 -5.45 15.42 17.81
CA ASP A 117 -5.57 16.80 17.30
C ASP A 117 -4.83 16.96 15.96
N SER A 118 -3.65 16.34 15.83
CA SER A 118 -2.92 16.30 14.55
C SER A 118 -3.70 15.59 13.45
N LEU A 119 -4.40 14.49 13.75
CA LEU A 119 -5.19 13.74 12.77
C LEU A 119 -6.46 14.49 12.37
N VAL A 120 -7.13 15.16 13.33
CA VAL A 120 -8.28 16.03 13.07
C VAL A 120 -7.86 17.15 12.11
N LYS A 121 -6.72 17.80 12.36
CA LYS A 121 -6.20 18.84 11.49
C LYS A 121 -5.87 18.35 10.07
N GLU A 122 -5.24 17.16 9.94
CA GLU A 122 -4.99 16.55 8.62
C GLU A 122 -6.31 16.31 7.86
N PHE A 123 -7.37 15.90 8.56
CA PHE A 123 -8.68 15.64 7.97
C PHE A 123 -9.39 16.94 7.54
N GLU A 124 -9.40 17.97 8.38
CA GLU A 124 -10.03 19.26 8.07
C GLU A 124 -9.39 19.97 6.87
N THR A 125 -8.08 19.79 6.69
CA THR A 125 -7.30 20.44 5.63
C THR A 125 -7.10 19.57 4.39
N ASP A 126 -7.56 18.31 4.43
CA ASP A 126 -7.28 17.27 3.43
C ASP A 126 -5.79 17.18 3.02
N THR A 127 -4.89 17.54 3.95
CA THR A 127 -3.46 17.59 3.71
C THR A 127 -2.68 16.91 4.84
N PRO A 128 -1.92 15.84 4.53
CA PRO A 128 -1.01 15.24 5.50
C PRO A 128 0.03 16.25 5.99
N THR A 129 0.28 16.28 7.30
CA THR A 129 1.41 17.04 7.85
C THR A 129 2.70 16.38 7.37
N PRO A 130 3.78 17.11 7.03
CA PRO A 130 5.04 16.47 6.70
C PRO A 130 5.53 15.60 7.87
N ALA A 131 5.92 14.35 7.60
CA ALA A 131 6.62 13.55 8.62
C ALA A 131 7.93 14.28 8.96
N ALA A 132 8.20 14.53 10.25
CA ALA A 132 9.51 15.02 10.66
C ALA A 132 10.57 14.03 10.15
N ASN A 133 11.59 14.54 9.45
CA ASN A 133 12.75 13.74 9.07
C ASN A 133 13.42 13.25 10.36
N PHE A 134 13.53 11.94 10.51
CA PHE A 134 14.37 11.30 11.52
C PHE A 134 15.69 10.89 10.88
#